data_AF-A0A8H7BXT2-F1
#
_entry.id   AF-A0A8H7BXT2-F1
#
_cell.length_a   1.000
_cell.length_b   1.000
_cell.length_c   1.000
_cell.angle_alpha   90.00
_cell.angle_beta   90.00
_cell.angle_gamma   90.00
#
_symmetry.space_group_name_H-M   'P 1'
#
loop_
_entity.id
_entity.type
_entity.pdbx_description
1 polymer ?
#
loop_
_entity_poly.entity_id
_entity_poly.type
_entity_poly.pdbx_seq_one_letter_code
_entity_poly.pdbx_strand_id
1 'polypeptide(L)'
;MSMQATEIIVLTLGHQTILFSIGHSVKTDTTSFNSLRWPYDTTLSVIGFVAKSPTTSRTISRHVLEMAPNTTPAEQDVIGLFSKALKGEMSGQRCFAIVRIDNSLIGSIGYYNGEESLVLCVIEQVHPTRMSSYSPFSMEMLRSRPFHILQLCRQREDPNAVAHLRALANDTYNIASLYGYWDLWRVLEEICFQHQINPRELLPAGNTA
;
A
#
# COMPACT_ATOMS: atom_id res chain seq x y z
N MET A 1 27.58 32.80 -14.97
CA MET A 1 27.32 31.39 -15.35
C MET A 1 27.28 30.60 -14.05
N SER A 2 26.08 30.30 -13.56
CA SER A 2 25.90 29.55 -12.31
C SER A 2 26.21 28.09 -12.57
N MET A 3 27.24 27.53 -11.92
CA MET A 3 27.42 26.08 -11.82
C MET A 3 26.16 25.53 -11.15
N GLN A 4 25.27 24.88 -11.91
CA GLN A 4 24.26 24.04 -11.32
C GLN A 4 25.01 22.89 -10.66
N ALA A 5 24.92 22.78 -9.33
CA ALA A 5 25.46 21.66 -8.61
C ALA A 5 24.81 20.38 -9.17
N THR A 6 25.61 19.57 -9.87
CA THR A 6 25.15 18.29 -10.40
C THR A 6 24.94 17.37 -9.20
N GLU A 7 23.69 17.00 -8.93
CA GLU A 7 23.37 16.05 -7.87
C GLU A 7 23.86 14.66 -8.31
N ILE A 8 24.74 14.05 -7.50
CA ILE A 8 25.33 12.73 -7.76
C ILE A 8 24.67 11.71 -6.84
N ILE A 9 24.28 10.58 -7.42
CA ILE A 9 23.72 9.42 -6.72
C ILE A 9 24.60 8.21 -7.00
N VAL A 10 24.86 7.42 -5.96
CA VAL A 10 25.63 6.18 -6.05
C VAL A 10 24.65 5.01 -6.04
N LEU A 11 24.58 4.23 -7.10
CA LEU A 11 23.82 3.00 -7.15
C LEU A 11 24.71 1.82 -6.74
N THR A 12 24.30 1.08 -5.71
CA THR A 12 24.98 -0.14 -5.27
C THR A 12 24.24 -1.37 -5.79
N LEU A 13 24.98 -2.22 -6.50
CA LEU A 13 24.52 -3.48 -7.09
C LEU A 13 25.40 -4.61 -6.57
N GLY A 14 25.02 -5.16 -5.42
CA GLY A 14 25.88 -6.08 -4.67
C GLY A 14 27.16 -5.37 -4.20
N HIS A 15 28.32 -5.79 -4.72
CA HIS A 15 29.61 -5.18 -4.41
C HIS A 15 30.06 -4.12 -5.41
N GLN A 16 29.30 -3.89 -6.49
CA GLN A 16 29.62 -2.85 -7.46
C GLN A 16 28.87 -1.55 -7.15
N THR A 17 29.56 -0.43 -7.32
CA THR A 17 29.01 0.93 -7.19
C THR A 17 29.03 1.60 -8.54
N ILE A 18 27.94 2.25 -8.92
CA ILE A 18 27.79 2.96 -10.17
C ILE A 18 27.38 4.39 -9.87
N LEU A 19 28.11 5.36 -10.41
CA LEU A 19 27.84 6.79 -10.21
C LEU A 19 26.93 7.31 -11.33
N PHE A 20 25.82 7.93 -10.93
CA PHE A 20 24.90 8.62 -11.82
C PHE A 20 24.80 10.10 -11.43
N SER A 21 24.68 10.97 -12.43
CA SER A 21 24.24 12.35 -12.26
C SER A 21 22.75 12.47 -12.55
N ILE A 22 22.05 13.28 -11.77
CA ILE A 22 20.66 13.65 -12.05
C ILE A 22 20.69 14.77 -13.10
N GLY A 23 20.31 14.44 -14.34
CA GLY A 23 20.25 15.42 -15.43
C GLY A 23 19.03 16.32 -15.32
N HIS A 24 17.84 15.71 -15.30
CA HIS A 24 16.57 16.42 -15.18
C HIS A 24 15.62 15.72 -14.21
N SER A 25 14.82 16.50 -13.49
CA SER A 25 13.85 15.99 -12.51
C SER A 25 12.45 16.55 -12.77
N VAL A 26 11.45 15.66 -12.92
CA VAL A 26 10.03 16.02 -12.96
C VAL A 26 9.39 15.64 -11.63
N LYS A 27 8.76 16.58 -10.94
CA LYS A 27 8.08 16.34 -9.67
C LYS A 27 6.57 16.43 -9.88
N THR A 28 5.83 15.41 -9.44
CA THR A 28 4.39 15.30 -9.67
C THR A 28 3.55 15.92 -8.56
N ASP A 29 4.13 16.24 -7.40
CA ASP A 29 3.42 16.85 -6.28
C ASP A 29 4.13 18.12 -5.77
N THR A 30 3.40 19.23 -5.75
CA THR A 30 3.83 20.59 -5.43
C THR A 30 3.72 20.92 -3.93
N THR A 31 3.62 19.93 -3.05
CA THR A 31 3.74 20.20 -1.62
C THR A 31 5.20 20.48 -1.30
N SER A 32 5.49 21.74 -0.96
CA SER A 32 6.81 22.28 -0.62
C SER A 32 7.55 21.55 0.51
N PHE A 33 6.92 20.57 1.16
CA PHE A 33 7.48 19.73 2.22
C PHE A 33 8.12 18.42 1.75
N ASN A 34 7.89 17.99 0.51
CA ASN A 34 8.39 16.70 0.00
C ASN A 34 9.40 16.86 -1.16
N SER A 35 10.17 17.96 -1.17
CA SER A 35 11.34 17.99 -2.04
C SER A 35 12.36 17.01 -1.49
N LEU A 36 12.37 15.77 -2.00
CA LEU A 36 13.51 14.88 -1.79
C LEU A 36 14.75 15.65 -2.25
N ARG A 37 15.54 16.10 -1.29
CA ARG A 37 16.87 16.63 -1.54
C ARG A 37 17.77 15.44 -1.50
N TRP A 38 18.50 15.20 -2.58
CA TRP A 38 19.54 14.18 -2.62
C TRP A 38 20.74 14.78 -1.88
N PRO A 39 21.01 14.41 -0.60
CA PRO A 39 22.27 14.81 -0.01
C PRO A 39 23.41 14.32 -0.90
N TYR A 40 24.49 15.12 -0.97
CA TYR A 40 25.75 14.67 -1.54
C TYR A 40 26.08 13.31 -0.93
N ASP A 41 26.32 12.31 -1.78
CA ASP A 41 26.61 10.90 -1.43
C ASP A 41 25.40 10.00 -1.11
N THR A 42 24.21 10.32 -1.64
CA THR A 42 23.07 9.39 -1.52
C THR A 42 23.40 8.06 -2.20
N THR A 43 23.49 7.00 -1.40
CA THR A 43 23.72 5.64 -1.89
C THR A 43 22.40 4.89 -1.94
N LEU A 44 22.00 4.50 -3.15
CA LEU A 44 20.80 3.73 -3.43
C LEU A 44 21.17 2.28 -3.62
N SER A 45 20.60 1.39 -2.81
CA SER A 45 20.83 -0.06 -2.95
C SER A 45 19.75 -0.71 -3.77
N VAL A 46 20.16 -1.42 -4.82
CA VAL A 46 19.27 -2.29 -5.60
C VAL A 46 18.90 -3.48 -4.73
N ILE A 47 17.62 -3.59 -4.39
CA ILE A 47 17.08 -4.67 -3.55
C ILE A 47 16.51 -5.83 -4.37
N GLY A 48 16.28 -5.63 -5.67
CA GLY A 48 15.79 -6.67 -6.56
C GLY A 48 15.44 -6.16 -7.95
N PHE A 49 15.02 -7.08 -8.82
CA PHE A 49 14.58 -6.79 -10.19
C PHE A 49 13.17 -7.33 -10.41
N VAL A 50 12.34 -6.55 -11.09
CA VAL A 50 10.95 -6.92 -11.40
C VAL A 50 10.68 -6.77 -12.90
N ALA A 51 9.87 -7.65 -13.47
CA ALA A 51 9.54 -7.60 -14.90
C ALA A 51 8.58 -6.46 -15.28
N LYS A 52 7.80 -5.95 -14.32
CA LYS A 52 6.83 -4.87 -14.54
C LYS A 52 7.09 -3.76 -13.53
N SER A 53 7.07 -2.51 -14.00
CA SER A 53 7.18 -1.36 -13.11
C SER A 53 6.07 -1.40 -12.05
N PRO A 54 6.36 -1.07 -10.79
CA PRO A 54 5.33 -0.87 -9.77
C PRO A 54 4.48 0.36 -10.15
N THR A 55 3.32 0.13 -10.77
CA THR A 55 2.34 1.16 -11.17
C THR A 55 1.22 1.35 -10.15
N THR A 56 1.19 0.52 -9.11
CA THR A 56 0.13 0.48 -8.10
C THR A 56 0.22 1.61 -7.07
N SER A 57 1.32 2.35 -7.05
CA SER A 57 1.60 3.38 -6.05
C SER A 57 1.96 4.70 -6.72
N ARG A 58 1.71 5.79 -6.00
CA ARG A 58 1.88 7.15 -6.52
C ARG A 58 3.36 7.47 -6.74
N THR A 59 3.72 7.85 -7.97
CA THR A 59 5.06 8.38 -8.28
C THR A 59 5.17 9.82 -7.80
N ILE A 60 6.08 10.08 -6.86
CA ILE A 60 6.36 11.39 -6.28
C ILE A 60 7.22 12.23 -7.24
N SER A 61 8.26 11.61 -7.78
CA SER A 61 9.19 12.27 -8.70
C SER A 61 9.82 11.29 -9.69
N ARG A 62 10.29 11.83 -10.81
CA ARG A 62 11.05 11.14 -11.83
C ARG A 62 12.36 11.86 -12.06
N HIS A 63 13.46 11.12 -12.07
CA HIS A 63 14.80 11.64 -12.25
C HIS A 63 15.44 10.93 -13.44
N VAL A 64 15.88 11.68 -14.43
CA VAL A 64 16.69 11.15 -15.53
C VAL A 64 18.11 10.93 -15.02
N LEU A 65 18.55 9.69 -15.09
CA LEU A 65 19.89 9.27 -14.69
C LEU A 65 20.81 9.35 -15.90
N GLU A 66 21.85 10.16 -15.77
CA GLU A 66 22.92 10.33 -16.75
C GLU A 66 24.23 9.81 -16.18
N MET A 67 25.18 9.49 -17.06
CA MET A 67 26.52 9.12 -16.64
C MET A 67 27.20 10.32 -15.97
N ALA A 68 27.79 10.09 -14.79
CA ALA A 68 28.52 11.13 -14.10
C ALA A 68 29.71 11.64 -14.96
N PRO A 69 30.09 12.92 -14.88
CA PRO A 69 31.13 13.50 -15.72
C PRO A 69 32.52 12.87 -15.54
N ASN A 70 32.78 12.21 -14.40
CA ASN A 70 34.06 11.58 -14.07
C ASN A 70 34.03 10.04 -14.16
N THR A 71 33.08 9.48 -14.92
CA THR A 71 32.92 8.03 -15.05
C THR A 71 34.09 7.40 -15.79
N THR A 72 34.78 6.45 -15.14
CA THR A 72 35.90 5.68 -15.71
C THR A 72 35.43 4.70 -16.80
N PRO A 73 36.28 4.31 -17.78
CA PRO A 73 35.88 3.38 -18.84
C PRO A 73 35.26 2.07 -18.34
N ALA A 74 35.80 1.51 -17.24
CA ALA A 74 35.25 0.31 -16.62
C ALA A 74 33.83 0.54 -16.07
N GLU A 75 33.56 1.69 -15.47
CA GLU A 75 32.21 2.05 -15.02
C GLU A 75 31.26 2.28 -16.21
N GLN A 76 31.75 2.82 -17.33
CA GLN A 76 30.95 2.96 -18.55
C GLN A 76 30.49 1.59 -19.07
N ASP A 77 31.37 0.59 -19.05
CA ASP A 77 31.03 -0.78 -19.44
C ASP A 77 29.97 -1.39 -18.51
N VAL A 78 30.09 -1.17 -17.20
CA VAL A 78 29.11 -1.63 -16.20
C VAL A 78 27.76 -0.93 -16.40
N ILE A 79 27.75 0.39 -16.62
CA ILE A 79 26.53 1.16 -16.92
C ILE A 79 25.88 0.65 -18.21
N GLY A 80 26.69 0.38 -19.24
CA GLY A 80 26.23 -0.17 -20.51
C GLY A 80 25.60 -1.56 -20.33
N LEU A 81 26.24 -2.44 -19.55
CA LEU A 81 25.72 -3.76 -19.22
C LEU A 81 24.40 -3.68 -18.44
N PHE A 82 24.37 -2.84 -17.41
CA PHE A 82 23.17 -2.62 -16.60
C PHE A 82 22.01 -2.08 -17.46
N SER A 83 22.30 -1.13 -18.34
CA SER A 83 21.33 -0.55 -19.27
C SER A 83 20.76 -1.61 -20.24
N LYS A 84 21.62 -2.43 -20.85
CA LYS A 84 21.21 -3.53 -21.74
C LYS A 84 20.35 -4.57 -21.02
N ALA A 85 20.69 -4.88 -19.77
CA ALA A 85 19.92 -5.80 -18.95
C ALA A 85 18.50 -5.27 -18.69
N LEU A 86 18.36 -3.99 -18.31
CA LEU A 86 17.04 -3.37 -18.06
C LEU A 86 16.20 -3.24 -19.34
N LYS A 87 16.82 -2.97 -20.49
CA LYS A 87 16.15 -2.96 -21.81
C LYS A 87 15.68 -4.35 -22.27
N GLY A 88 16.13 -5.42 -21.61
CA GLY A 88 15.83 -6.79 -22.00
C GLY A 88 16.56 -7.23 -23.26
N GLU A 89 17.65 -6.54 -23.66
CA GLU A 89 18.43 -6.90 -24.86
C GLU A 89 19.17 -8.24 -24.67
N MET A 90 19.44 -8.64 -23.42
CA MET A 90 20.12 -9.89 -23.10
C MET A 90 19.17 -11.07 -22.83
N SER A 91 18.00 -10.81 -22.23
CA SER A 91 17.05 -11.83 -21.76
C SER A 91 15.78 -11.92 -22.61
N GLY A 92 15.57 -10.99 -23.55
CA GLY A 92 14.33 -10.84 -24.31
C GLY A 92 13.18 -10.20 -23.52
N GLN A 93 13.36 -9.92 -22.23
CA GLN A 93 12.33 -9.34 -21.37
C GLN A 93 12.86 -8.14 -20.62
N ARG A 94 12.15 -7.00 -20.75
CA ARG A 94 12.45 -5.78 -19.98
C ARG A 94 12.27 -6.01 -18.49
N CYS A 95 13.11 -5.38 -17.69
CA CYS A 95 13.01 -5.40 -16.25
C CYS A 95 13.32 -4.03 -15.64
N PHE A 96 12.95 -3.87 -14.38
CA PHE A 96 13.12 -2.66 -13.59
C PHE A 96 13.89 -3.04 -12.33
N ALA A 97 14.92 -2.27 -12.00
CA ALA A 97 15.63 -2.40 -10.74
C ALA A 97 14.87 -1.65 -9.65
N ILE A 98 14.58 -2.34 -8.55
CA ILE A 98 13.96 -1.71 -7.38
C ILE A 98 15.07 -1.28 -6.43
N VAL A 99 15.03 -0.02 -6.02
CA VAL A 99 15.97 0.55 -5.06
C VAL A 99 15.26 0.97 -3.79
N ARG A 100 15.91 0.80 -2.65
CA ARG A 100 15.43 1.37 -1.39
C ARG A 100 16.03 2.78 -1.24
N ILE A 101 15.17 3.77 -1.02
CA ILE A 101 15.58 5.17 -0.78
C ILE A 101 15.48 5.46 0.72
N ASP A 102 14.34 5.15 1.32
CA ASP A 102 14.09 5.26 2.77
C ASP A 102 13.04 4.20 3.20
N ASN A 103 12.69 4.15 4.49
CA ASN A 103 11.69 3.24 5.06
C ASN A 103 10.28 3.41 4.48
N SER A 104 9.97 4.58 3.93
CA SER A 104 8.67 4.90 3.31
C SER A 104 8.76 5.11 1.79
N LEU A 105 9.97 5.04 1.20
CA LEU A 105 10.20 5.40 -0.19
C LEU A 105 10.96 4.30 -0.93
N ILE A 106 10.38 3.87 -2.03
CA ILE A 106 10.98 2.91 -2.96
C ILE A 106 11.23 3.63 -4.28
N GLY A 107 12.37 3.37 -4.89
CA GLY A 107 12.66 3.78 -6.26
C GLY A 107 12.51 2.62 -7.22
N SER A 108 12.09 2.94 -8.45
CA SER A 108 12.13 2.03 -9.58
C SER A 108 13.00 2.65 -10.66
N ILE A 109 14.05 1.93 -11.07
CA ILE A 109 14.98 2.34 -12.13
C ILE A 109 14.70 1.49 -13.36
N GLY A 110 14.49 2.14 -14.50
CA GLY A 110 14.30 1.45 -15.77
C GLY A 110 14.04 2.39 -16.93
N TYR A 111 13.71 1.80 -18.07
CA TYR A 111 13.31 2.51 -19.28
C TYR A 111 11.78 2.47 -19.38
N TYR A 112 11.15 3.64 -19.22
CA TYR A 112 9.70 3.79 -19.33
C TYR A 112 9.31 3.98 -20.81
N ASN A 113 8.04 3.71 -21.14
CA ASN A 113 7.56 3.62 -22.53
C ASN A 113 8.03 4.78 -23.43
N GLY A 114 8.95 4.49 -24.35
CA GLY A 114 9.45 5.44 -25.35
C GLY A 114 10.64 6.28 -24.90
N GLU A 115 11.10 6.16 -23.66
CA GLU A 115 12.27 6.88 -23.16
C GLU A 115 13.56 6.13 -23.53
N GLU A 116 14.50 6.83 -24.17
CA GLU A 116 15.85 6.31 -24.44
C GLU A 116 16.78 6.43 -23.22
N SER A 117 16.38 7.23 -22.24
CA SER A 117 17.15 7.55 -21.04
C SER A 117 16.75 6.66 -19.87
N LEU A 118 17.71 6.39 -18.99
CA LEU A 118 17.46 5.63 -17.76
C LEU A 118 16.76 6.55 -16.76
N VAL A 119 15.64 6.10 -16.18
CA VAL A 119 14.85 6.93 -15.26
C VAL A 119 14.66 6.25 -13.92
N LEU A 120 14.90 7.01 -12.85
CA LEU A 120 14.54 6.69 -11.48
C LEU A 120 13.18 7.33 -11.15
N CYS A 121 12.17 6.50 -10.98
CA CYS A 121 10.88 6.89 -10.40
C CYS A 121 10.91 6.68 -8.89
N VAL A 122 10.74 7.75 -8.12
CA VAL A 122 10.54 7.70 -6.67
C VAL A 122 9.06 7.49 -6.40
N ILE A 123 8.76 6.46 -5.63
CA ILE A 123 7.40 5.98 -5.38
C ILE A 123 7.19 5.98 -3.87
N GLU A 124 6.07 6.54 -3.45
CA GLU A 124 5.65 6.42 -2.06
C GLU A 124 5.29 4.96 -1.79
N GLN A 125 5.98 4.35 -0.84
CA GLN A 125 5.54 3.07 -0.34
C GLN A 125 4.28 3.36 0.46
N VAL A 126 3.14 3.27 -0.22
CA VAL A 126 1.86 3.04 0.42
C VAL A 126 2.08 1.71 1.13
N HIS A 127 2.46 1.79 2.40
CA HIS A 127 2.21 0.67 3.30
C HIS A 127 0.77 0.32 2.97
N PRO A 128 0.46 -0.92 2.59
CA PRO A 128 -0.92 -1.31 2.69
C PRO A 128 -1.23 -1.03 4.17
N THR A 129 -1.91 0.09 4.47
CA THR A 129 -3.02 0.08 5.40
C THR A 129 -3.71 -1.17 4.96
N ARG A 130 -3.44 -2.25 5.69
CA ARG A 130 -3.91 -3.58 5.36
C ARG A 130 -5.34 -3.30 4.94
N MET A 131 -5.70 -3.60 3.69
CA MET A 131 -7.09 -3.88 3.40
C MET A 131 -7.35 -5.14 4.21
N SER A 132 -7.49 -4.93 5.51
CA SER A 132 -7.96 -5.89 6.44
C SER A 132 -9.42 -5.95 6.05
N SER A 133 -9.76 -7.00 5.32
CA SER A 133 -11.13 -7.49 5.22
C SER A 133 -11.75 -7.74 6.60
N TYR A 134 -10.97 -7.60 7.67
CA TYR A 134 -11.41 -7.45 9.04
C TYR A 134 -11.26 -5.99 9.49
N SER A 135 -12.38 -5.27 9.62
CA SER A 135 -12.39 -4.18 10.61
C SER A 135 -11.90 -4.79 11.93
N PRO A 136 -10.81 -4.29 12.54
CA PRO A 136 -10.36 -4.82 13.82
C PRO A 136 -11.56 -4.76 14.76
N PHE A 137 -11.92 -5.92 15.32
CA PHE A 137 -13.00 -6.06 16.27
C PHE A 137 -12.77 -5.06 17.40
N SER A 138 -13.46 -3.92 17.33
CA SER A 138 -13.26 -2.79 18.22
C SER A 138 -14.29 -2.90 19.35
N MET A 139 -13.82 -2.81 20.59
CA MET A 139 -14.70 -2.77 21.77
C MET A 139 -15.68 -1.59 21.71
N GLU A 140 -15.37 -0.54 20.97
CA GLU A 140 -16.23 0.61 20.74
C GLU A 140 -17.41 0.26 19.81
N MET A 141 -17.18 -0.59 18.80
CA MET A 141 -18.25 -1.15 17.95
C MET A 141 -19.20 -2.07 18.72
N LEU A 142 -18.73 -2.77 19.77
CA LEU A 142 -19.59 -3.59 20.62
C LEU A 142 -20.47 -2.76 21.55
N ARG A 143 -19.98 -1.61 22.02
CA ARG A 143 -20.72 -0.72 22.93
C ARG A 143 -21.93 -0.08 22.28
N SER A 144 -21.89 0.21 20.98
CA SER A 144 -23.00 0.84 20.24
C SER A 144 -24.06 -0.15 19.75
N ARG A 145 -23.75 -1.46 19.70
CA ARG A 145 -24.67 -2.49 19.21
C ARG A 145 -25.98 -2.61 20.01
N PRO A 146 -25.99 -2.65 21.35
CA PRO A 146 -27.23 -2.74 22.12
C PRO A 146 -28.18 -1.56 21.85
N PHE A 147 -27.62 -0.36 21.65
CA PHE A 147 -28.41 0.84 21.33
C PHE A 147 -29.00 0.78 19.92
N HIS A 148 -28.23 0.32 18.93
CA HIS A 148 -28.72 0.08 17.57
C HIS A 148 -29.83 -1.00 17.53
N ILE A 149 -29.69 -2.07 18.31
CA ILE A 149 -30.71 -3.12 18.41
C ILE A 149 -32.00 -2.56 19.02
N LEU A 150 -31.91 -1.78 20.10
CA LEU A 150 -33.06 -1.09 20.70
C LEU A 150 -33.76 -0.14 19.71
N GLN A 151 -32.99 0.62 18.93
CA GLN A 151 -33.54 1.55 17.94
C GLN A 151 -34.29 0.81 16.81
N LEU A 152 -33.75 -0.33 16.35
CA LEU A 152 -34.38 -1.17 15.34
C LEU A 152 -35.62 -1.91 15.88
N CYS A 153 -35.59 -2.38 17.14
CA CYS A 153 -36.77 -2.96 17.80
C CYS A 153 -37.92 -1.95 17.95
N ARG A 154 -37.62 -0.66 18.12
CA ARG A 154 -38.64 0.41 18.17
C ARG A 154 -39.25 0.73 16.81
N GLN A 155 -38.58 0.41 15.70
CA GLN A 155 -39.02 0.66 14.32
C GLN A 155 -39.64 -0.60 13.67
N ARG A 156 -40.32 -1.44 14.49
CA ARG A 156 -40.87 -2.76 14.11
C ARG A 156 -41.81 -2.75 12.89
N GLU A 157 -42.41 -1.61 12.56
CA GLU A 157 -43.34 -1.47 11.44
C GLU A 157 -42.64 -1.45 10.06
N ASP A 158 -41.31 -1.26 10.01
CA ASP A 158 -40.56 -1.23 8.76
C ASP A 158 -39.95 -2.63 8.44
N PRO A 159 -40.30 -3.26 7.31
CA PRO A 159 -39.72 -4.54 6.90
C PRO A 159 -38.20 -4.48 6.71
N ASN A 160 -37.62 -3.32 6.38
CA ASN A 160 -36.18 -3.15 6.31
C ASN A 160 -35.52 -3.21 7.69
N ALA A 161 -36.15 -2.65 8.73
CA ALA A 161 -35.62 -2.68 10.09
C ALA A 161 -35.55 -4.13 10.61
N VAL A 162 -36.54 -4.96 10.29
CA VAL A 162 -36.57 -6.39 10.65
C VAL A 162 -35.45 -7.17 9.93
N ALA A 163 -35.17 -6.87 8.66
CA ALA A 163 -34.06 -7.49 7.92
C ALA A 163 -32.69 -7.10 8.49
N HIS A 164 -32.50 -5.82 8.84
CA HIS A 164 -31.28 -5.34 9.48
C HIS A 164 -31.10 -5.96 10.87
N LEU A 165 -32.19 -6.13 11.62
CA LEU A 165 -32.18 -6.76 12.94
C LEU A 165 -31.80 -8.25 12.86
N ARG A 166 -32.23 -8.99 11.83
CA ARG A 166 -31.77 -10.37 11.56
C ARG A 166 -30.28 -10.44 11.24
N ALA A 167 -29.78 -9.54 10.38
CA ALA A 167 -28.35 -9.47 10.07
C ALA A 167 -27.51 -9.19 11.32
N LEU A 168 -27.95 -8.23 12.14
CA LEU A 168 -27.29 -7.87 13.40
C LEU A 168 -27.34 -8.99 14.44
N ALA A 169 -28.46 -9.72 14.54
CA ALA A 169 -28.59 -10.88 15.43
C ALA A 169 -27.64 -12.02 15.00
N ASN A 170 -27.57 -12.30 13.70
CA ASN A 170 -26.64 -13.29 13.15
C ASN A 170 -25.18 -12.91 13.40
N ASP A 171 -24.81 -11.65 13.15
CA ASP A 171 -23.45 -11.16 13.41
C ASP A 171 -23.10 -11.23 14.90
N THR A 172 -24.05 -10.91 15.78
CA THR A 172 -23.88 -10.97 17.25
C THR A 172 -23.71 -12.42 17.72
N TYR A 173 -24.48 -13.35 17.17
CA TYR A 173 -24.36 -14.79 17.44
C TYR A 173 -23.02 -15.35 16.95
N ASN A 174 -22.59 -14.99 15.75
CA ASN A 174 -21.30 -15.42 15.18
C ASN A 174 -20.13 -14.88 16.00
N ILE A 175 -20.20 -13.63 16.45
CA ILE A 175 -19.19 -13.04 17.34
C ILE A 175 -19.17 -13.74 18.71
N ALA A 176 -20.34 -14.01 19.31
CA ALA A 176 -20.42 -14.73 20.57
C ALA A 176 -19.84 -16.15 20.46
N SER A 177 -20.13 -16.84 19.34
CA SER A 177 -19.64 -18.19 19.08
C SER A 177 -18.13 -18.25 18.81
N LEU A 178 -17.58 -17.28 18.07
CA LEU A 178 -16.17 -17.24 17.70
C LEU A 178 -15.24 -16.72 18.80
N TYR A 179 -15.72 -15.77 19.60
CA TYR A 179 -14.89 -15.06 20.59
C TYR A 179 -15.34 -15.28 22.05
N GLY A 180 -16.40 -16.06 22.28
CA GLY A 180 -16.88 -16.40 23.63
C GLY A 180 -17.65 -15.28 24.34
N TYR A 181 -18.04 -14.21 23.64
CA TYR A 181 -18.80 -13.07 24.20
C TYR A 181 -20.29 -13.37 24.37
N TRP A 182 -20.64 -14.36 25.19
CA TRP A 182 -22.03 -14.76 25.45
C TRP A 182 -22.86 -13.69 26.18
N ASP A 183 -22.20 -12.79 26.92
CA ASP A 183 -22.89 -11.69 27.61
C ASP A 183 -23.54 -10.71 26.61
N LEU A 184 -22.92 -10.50 25.44
CA LEU A 184 -23.48 -9.67 24.37
C LEU A 184 -24.74 -10.31 23.77
N TRP A 185 -24.73 -11.64 23.62
CA TRP A 185 -25.90 -12.40 23.16
C TRP A 185 -27.04 -12.34 24.18
N ARG A 186 -26.76 -12.49 25.48
CA ARG A 186 -27.76 -12.35 26.55
C ARG A 186 -28.41 -10.97 26.58
N VAL A 187 -27.65 -9.89 26.35
CA VAL A 187 -28.21 -8.53 26.24
C VAL A 187 -29.15 -8.42 25.06
N LEU A 188 -28.83 -9.05 23.92
CA LEU A 188 -29.72 -9.10 22.76
C LEU A 188 -31.00 -9.90 23.09
N GLU A 189 -30.88 -11.06 23.74
CA GLU A 189 -32.04 -11.87 24.17
C GLU A 189 -32.97 -11.09 25.09
N GLU A 190 -32.42 -10.35 26.07
CA GLU A 190 -33.20 -9.53 27.01
C GLU A 190 -33.93 -8.38 26.29
N ILE A 191 -33.26 -7.70 25.35
CA ILE A 191 -33.88 -6.64 24.54
C ILE A 191 -34.99 -7.22 23.64
N CYS A 192 -34.75 -8.37 23.00
CA CYS A 192 -35.76 -9.03 22.18
C CYS A 192 -36.96 -9.51 23.02
N PHE A 193 -36.72 -10.01 24.23
CA PHE A 193 -37.76 -10.45 25.17
C PHE A 193 -38.66 -9.29 25.61
N GLN A 194 -38.06 -8.13 25.93
CA GLN A 194 -38.81 -6.90 26.25
C GLN A 194 -39.70 -6.41 25.10
N HIS A 195 -39.34 -6.71 23.85
CA HIS A 195 -40.09 -6.34 22.65
C HIS A 195 -40.99 -7.48 22.10
N GLN A 196 -41.17 -8.58 22.85
CA GLN A 196 -41.97 -9.76 22.44
C GLN A 196 -41.50 -10.41 21.13
N ILE A 197 -40.20 -10.38 20.85
CA ILE A 197 -39.60 -11.03 19.68
C ILE A 197 -38.83 -12.26 20.18
N ASN A 198 -39.13 -13.43 19.61
CA ASN A 198 -38.33 -14.62 19.89
C ASN A 198 -36.95 -14.47 19.22
N PRO A 199 -35.84 -14.38 19.98
CA PRO A 199 -34.51 -14.20 19.40
C PRO A 199 -34.10 -15.39 18.51
N ARG A 200 -34.68 -16.57 18.75
CA ARG A 200 -34.50 -17.77 17.94
C ARG A 200 -35.18 -17.74 16.56
N GLU A 201 -36.18 -16.87 16.36
CA GLU A 201 -36.82 -16.67 15.04
C GLU A 201 -36.00 -15.73 14.14
N LEU A 202 -34.99 -15.05 14.69
CA LEU A 202 -34.12 -14.13 13.97
C LEU A 202 -32.86 -14.80 13.41
N LEU A 203 -32.55 -16.01 13.87
CA LEU A 203 -31.45 -16.83 13.38
C LEU A 203 -31.93 -17.68 12.19
N PRO A 204 -31.12 -17.83 11.13
CA PRO A 204 -31.45 -18.77 10.06
C PRO A 204 -31.54 -20.20 10.63
N ALA A 205 -32.49 -20.98 10.14
CA ALA A 205 -32.88 -22.32 10.64
C ALA A 205 -31.79 -23.42 10.54
N GLY A 206 -30.52 -23.06 10.40
CA GLY A 206 -29.36 -23.97 10.31
C GLY A 206 -28.42 -23.96 11.51
N ASN A 207 -28.65 -23.15 12.54
CA ASN A 207 -27.78 -23.06 13.73
C ASN A 207 -28.38 -23.69 15.01
N THR A 208 -29.43 -24.51 14.87
CA THR A 208 -29.91 -25.37 15.97
C THR A 208 -29.28 -26.75 15.85
N ALA A 209 -28.12 -26.92 16.49
CA ALA A 209 -27.65 -28.21 16.98
C ALA A 209 -27.63 -28.15 18.50
#